data_AF-A0A949YHJ6-F1
#
_entry.id   AF-A0A949YHJ6-F1
#
_cell.length_a   1.000
_cell.length_b   1.000
_cell.length_c   1.000
_cell.angle_alpha   90.00
_cell.angle_beta   90.00
_cell.angle_gamma   90.00
#
_symmetry.space_group_name_H-M   'P 1'
#
loop_
_entity.id
_entity.type
_entity.pdbx_description
1 polymer ?
#
loop_
_entity_poly.entity_id
_entity_poly.type
_entity_poly.pdbx_seq_one_letter_code
_entity_poly.pdbx_strand_id
1 'polypeptide(L)' 'MNTMETVLIVGASTRAVAFSALRAELKPRCLDYFVDRDLMAICTVDRVEAQEGVAGLERLALGS' A
#
# COMPACT_ATOMS: atom_id res chain seq x y z
N MET A 1 -0.54 3.29 25.51
CA MET A 1 -0.45 2.41 24.32
C MET A 1 -0.48 3.32 23.11
N ASN A 2 0.64 3.52 22.42
CA ASN A 2 0.66 4.33 21.20
C ASN A 2 0.30 3.38 20.05
N THR A 3 -0.92 3.46 19.54
CA THR A 3 -1.34 2.69 18.36
C THR A 3 -0.68 3.30 17.14
N MET A 4 0.15 2.53 16.41
CA MET A 4 0.74 3.00 15.16
C MET A 4 -0.37 3.38 14.17
N GLU A 5 -0.31 4.60 13.64
CA GLU A 5 -1.24 5.10 12.65
C GLU A 5 -1.06 4.37 11.32
N THR A 6 -2.17 4.00 10.69
CA THR A 6 -2.14 3.30 9.39
C THR A 6 -2.17 4.32 8.27
N VAL A 7 -1.24 4.19 7.31
CA VAL A 7 -1.17 5.03 6.12
C VAL A 7 -1.46 4.20 4.87
N LEU A 8 -2.46 4.62 4.10
CA LEU A 8 -2.80 4.01 2.81
C LEU A 8 -1.94 4.63 1.70
N ILE A 9 -1.27 3.78 0.92
CA ILE A 9 -0.40 4.18 -0.18
C ILE A 9 -0.96 3.58 -1.47
N VAL A 10 -1.27 4.40 -2.46
CA VAL A 10 -1.96 4.00 -3.69
C VAL A 10 -1.12 4.37 -4.92
N GLY A 11 -0.87 3.40 -5.80
CA GLY A 11 -0.29 3.66 -7.12
C GLY A 11 1.20 3.31 -7.25
N ALA A 12 1.94 4.06 -8.05
CA ALA A 12 3.34 3.75 -8.35
C ALA A 12 4.28 4.12 -7.18
N SER A 13 5.38 3.39 -7.03
CA SER A 13 6.42 3.59 -5.99
C SER A 13 5.98 3.29 -4.55
N THR A 14 4.90 2.51 -4.36
CA THR A 14 4.42 2.04 -3.05
C THR A 14 5.54 1.49 -2.17
N ARG A 15 6.48 0.75 -2.76
CA ARG A 15 7.64 0.20 -2.08
C ARG A 15 8.49 1.24 -1.35
N ALA A 16 8.96 2.27 -2.04
CA ALA A 16 9.81 3.30 -1.43
C ALA A 16 9.08 4.06 -0.31
N VAL A 17 7.78 4.32 -0.50
CA VAL A 17 6.94 5.00 0.49
C VAL A 17 6.68 4.10 1.71
N ALA A 18 6.40 2.80 1.51
CA ALA A 18 6.18 1.84 2.60
C ALA A 18 7.41 1.73 3.52
N PHE A 19 8.61 1.61 2.95
CA PHE A 19 9.85 1.62 3.74
C PHE A 19 10.05 2.93 4.52
N SER A 20 9.60 4.06 3.96
CA SER A 20 9.68 5.36 4.62
C SER A 20 8.67 5.49 5.76
N ALA A 21 7.44 5.01 5.55
CA ALA A 21 6.40 4.93 6.57
C ALA A 21 6.85 4.08 7.78
N LEU A 22 7.48 2.94 7.53
CA LEU A 22 8.02 2.09 8.61
C LEU A 22 9.08 2.80 9.46
N ARG A 23 9.97 3.58 8.83
CA ARG A 23 10.96 4.40 9.57
C ARG A 23 10.33 5.53 10.38
N ALA A 24 9.14 5.96 9.99
CA ALA A 24 8.35 6.96 10.69
C ALA A 24 7.40 6.36 11.73
N GLU A 25 7.53 5.05 12.04
CA GLU A 25 6.66 4.33 12.97
C GLU A 25 5.17 4.32 12.56
N LEU A 26 4.91 4.39 11.25
CA LEU A 26 3.58 4.21 10.66
C LEU A 26 3.40 2.76 10.20
N LYS A 27 2.14 2.32 10.13
CA LYS A 27 1.75 1.03 9.55
C LYS A 27 1.31 1.22 8.09
N PRO A 28 2.16 0.92 7.10
CA PRO A 28 1.75 1.02 5.71
C PRO A 28 0.73 -0.06 5.32
N ARG A 29 -0.20 0.32 4.44
CA ARG A 29 -1.02 -0.57 3.63
C ARG A 29 -0.95 -0.08 2.19
N CYS A 30 -0.63 -0.96 1.25
CA CYS A 30 -0.37 -0.57 -0.13
C CYS A 30 -1.43 -1.11 -1.09
N LEU A 31 -1.77 -0.34 -2.12
CA LEU A 31 -2.49 -0.80 -3.32
C LEU A 31 -1.52 -0.72 -4.50
N ASP A 32 -1.21 -1.86 -5.12
CA ASP A 32 -0.14 -1.96 -6.12
C ASP A 32 -0.49 -2.94 -7.24
N TYR A 33 0.05 -2.72 -8.45
CA TYR A 33 -0.18 -3.60 -9.61
C TYR A 33 0.75 -4.82 -9.66
N PHE A 34 1.97 -4.68 -9.13
CA PHE A 34 3.07 -5.64 -9.29
C PHE A 34 3.28 -6.48 -8.04
N VAL A 35 3.03 -5.90 -6.86
CA VAL A 35 3.05 -6.63 -5.58
C VAL A 35 4.42 -7.27 -5.36
N ASP A 36 5.45 -6.43 -5.39
CA ASP A 36 6.85 -6.86 -5.23
C ASP A 36 7.04 -7.70 -3.95
N ARG A 37 7.91 -8.72 -4.02
CA ARG A 37 8.14 -9.65 -2.90
C ARG A 37 8.63 -8.96 -1.63
N ASP A 38 9.50 -7.97 -1.78
CA ASP A 38 10.02 -7.19 -0.66
C ASP A 38 8.96 -6.27 -0.06
N LEU A 39 8.03 -5.75 -0.87
CA LEU A 39 6.85 -5.02 -0.39
C LEU A 39 5.91 -5.90 0.44
N MET A 40 5.59 -7.10 -0.05
CA MET A 40 4.79 -8.08 0.70
C MET A 40 5.43 -8.51 2.02
N ALA A 41 6.75 -8.52 2.10
CA ALA A 41 7.47 -8.93 3.30
C ALA A 41 7.33 -7.92 4.45
N ILE A 42 6.99 -6.66 4.15
CA ILE A 42 6.99 -5.57 5.14
C ILE A 42 5.60 -5.01 5.45
N CYS A 43 4.60 -5.23 4.59
CA CYS A 43 3.27 -4.68 4.80
C CYS A 43 2.16 -5.46 4.08
N THR A 44 0.91 -5.21 4.46
CA THR A 44 -0.25 -5.66 3.68
C THR A 44 -0.30 -4.90 2.37
N VAL A 45 -0.40 -5.63 1.26
CA VAL A 45 -0.55 -5.06 -0.08
C VAL A 45 -1.71 -5.75 -0.79
N ASP A 46 -2.67 -4.95 -1.24
CA ASP A 46 -3.78 -5.40 -2.06
C ASP A 46 -3.40 -5.23 -3.54
N ARG A 47 -3.47 -6.32 -4.30
CA ARG A 47 -3.20 -6.28 -5.74
C ARG A 47 -4.37 -5.63 -6.46
N VAL A 48 -4.06 -4.69 -7.34
CA VAL A 48 -5.01 -4.23 -8.37
C VAL A 48 -4.63 -4.90 -9.67
N GLU A 49 -5.59 -5.40 -10.44
CA GLU A 49 -5.28 -5.92 -11.75
C GLU A 49 -5.07 -4.78 -12.75
N ALA A 50 -4.05 -4.88 -13.61
CA ALA A 50 -3.66 -3.78 -14.50
C ALA A 50 -4.80 -3.36 -15.44
N GLN A 51 -5.64 -4.30 -15.88
CA GLN A 51 -6.83 -4.05 -16.69
C GLN A 51 -7.89 -3.18 -15.99
N GLU A 52 -7.89 -3.13 -14.67
CA GLU A 52 -8.83 -2.30 -13.90
C GLU A 52 -8.37 -0.83 -13.84
N GLY A 53 -7.11 -0.56 -14.17
CA GLY A 53 -6.54 0.78 -14.22
C GLY A 53 -6.80 1.58 -12.93
N VAL A 54 -7.05 2.87 -13.09
CA VAL A 54 -7.30 3.79 -11.97
C VAL A 54 -8.57 3.43 -11.21
N ALA A 55 -9.61 2.95 -11.91
CA ALA A 55 -10.88 2.58 -11.28
C ALA A 55 -10.72 1.44 -10.25
N GLY A 56 -9.82 0.49 -10.51
CA GLY A 56 -9.49 -0.57 -9.55
C GLY A 56 -8.82 -0.03 -8.29
N LEU A 57 -7.87 0.90 -8.45
CA LEU A 57 -7.20 1.58 -7.33
C LEU A 57 -8.20 2.39 -6.49
N GLU A 58 -9.06 3.19 -7.13
CA GLU A 58 -10.07 4.01 -6.46
C GLU A 58 -11.05 3.17 -5.66
N ARG A 59 -11.57 2.09 -6.25
CA ARG A 59 -12.52 1.19 -5.58
C ARG A 59 -11.94 0.61 -4.30
N LEU A 60 -10.69 0.15 -4.33
CA LEU A 60 -10.03 -0.42 -3.15
C LEU A 60 -9.67 0.66 -2.11
N ALA A 61 -9.28 1.85 -2.56
CA ALA A 61 -8.95 2.97 -1.68
C ALA A 61 -10.16 3.55 -0.94
N LEU A 62 -11.34 3.52 -1.55
CA LEU A 62 -12.58 4.04 -0.94
C LEU A 62 -13.38 2.97 -0.19
N GLY A 63 -13.09 1.69 -0.43
CA GLY A 63 -13.70 0.57 0.29
C GLY A 63 -12.95 0.15 1.55
N SER A 64 -11.92 0.89 1.97
CA SER A 64 -11.00 0.54 3.06
C SER A 64 -11.23 1.28 4.37
#